data_AF-A0A2R4M2S1-F1
#
_entry.id   AF-A0A2R4M2S1-F1
#
_cell.length_a   1.000
_cell.length_b   1.000
_cell.length_c   1.000
_cell.angle_alpha   90.00
_cell.angle_beta   90.00
_cell.angle_gamma   90.00
#
_symmetry.space_group_name_H-M   'P 1'
#
loop_
_entity.id
_entity.type
_entity.pdbx_description
1 polymer ?
#
loop_
_entity_poly.entity_id
_entity_poly.type
_entity_poly.pdbx_seq_one_letter_code
_entity_poly.pdbx_strand_id
1 'polypeptide(L)'
;MFPHSFTLKAAQMIAFAGCFALSPQMVCAQDVLLTISIEGTDERFEITDDMLLQLEQQSFQTSSLWTEGSPSYSGPSLTSVLSMVGIHEQNSMTFVGANDYKVDISPALIDDTYPIIANRIDGMPFSLREKGPLWIMYPFDKRKEYQTEPVYGAAVWQLVEIRVLTSE
;
A
#
# COMPACT_ATOMS: atom_id res chain seq x y z
N MET A 1 56.39 -40.55 52.57
CA MET A 1 57.46 -39.55 52.71
C MET A 1 56.82 -38.18 52.55
N PHE A 2 56.48 -37.54 53.67
CA PHE A 2 56.14 -36.10 53.77
C PHE A 2 57.44 -35.25 53.67
N PRO A 3 57.46 -33.90 53.75
CA PRO A 3 56.37 -32.88 53.74
C PRO A 3 56.69 -31.57 52.93
N HIS A 4 55.78 -30.57 53.10
CA HIS A 4 55.91 -29.09 53.09
C HIS A 4 55.12 -28.41 51.95
N SER A 5 53.88 -27.97 52.18
CA SER A 5 53.46 -26.71 52.83
C SER A 5 53.91 -25.45 52.08
N PHE A 6 52.99 -24.66 51.52
CA PHE A 6 52.92 -23.20 51.69
C PHE A 6 51.59 -22.63 51.16
N THR A 7 50.96 -21.84 52.02
CA THR A 7 49.75 -21.00 51.88
C THR A 7 49.84 -19.93 50.78
N LEU A 8 48.71 -19.58 50.15
CA LEU A 8 48.23 -18.19 50.09
C LEU A 8 46.74 -18.13 49.69
N LYS A 9 45.93 -17.46 50.51
CA LYS A 9 44.58 -16.99 50.16
C LYS A 9 44.70 -15.83 49.16
N ALA A 10 43.91 -15.85 48.10
CA ALA A 10 43.56 -14.65 47.34
C ALA A 10 42.05 -14.66 47.10
N ALA A 11 41.36 -13.72 47.75
CA ALA A 11 39.99 -13.35 47.46
C ALA A 11 40.03 -12.15 46.50
N GLN A 12 39.30 -12.21 45.39
CA GLN A 12 38.82 -11.06 44.59
C GLN A 12 38.01 -11.62 43.41
N MET A 13 36.70 -11.40 43.35
CA MET A 13 35.98 -10.25 42.75
C MET A 13 35.43 -10.58 41.35
N ILE A 14 34.10 -10.76 41.32
CA ILE A 14 33.10 -10.22 40.37
C ILE A 14 33.49 -10.11 38.89
N ALA A 15 32.79 -10.86 38.04
CA ALA A 15 32.25 -10.32 36.78
C ALA A 15 31.04 -11.17 36.32
N PHE A 16 29.83 -10.66 36.54
CA PHE A 16 28.62 -11.18 35.91
C PHE A 16 28.62 -10.66 34.46
N ALA A 17 29.23 -11.41 33.56
CA ALA A 17 29.17 -11.14 32.13
C ALA A 17 27.78 -11.52 31.61
N GLY A 18 26.81 -10.64 31.83
CA GLY A 18 25.52 -10.69 31.15
C GLY A 18 25.71 -10.40 29.67
N CYS A 19 25.89 -11.45 28.87
CA CYS A 19 25.88 -11.36 27.43
C CYS A 19 24.42 -11.09 26.99
N PHE A 20 24.04 -9.80 26.90
CA PHE A 20 22.82 -9.41 26.18
C PHE A 20 23.05 -9.71 24.70
N ALA A 21 22.59 -10.89 24.25
CA ALA A 21 22.49 -11.19 22.84
C ALA A 21 21.44 -10.26 22.23
N LEU A 22 21.90 -9.22 21.54
CA LEU A 22 21.10 -8.45 20.60
C LEU A 22 20.73 -9.40 19.46
N SER A 23 19.55 -10.01 19.54
CA SER A 23 18.97 -10.73 18.42
C SER A 23 18.76 -9.74 17.28
N PRO A 24 19.31 -9.98 16.08
CA PRO A 24 19.01 -9.13 14.93
C PRO A 24 17.52 -9.31 14.63
N GLN A 25 16.75 -8.22 14.75
CA GLN A 25 15.38 -8.20 14.28
C GLN A 25 15.42 -8.35 12.76
N MET A 26 14.88 -9.46 12.27
CA MET A 26 14.68 -9.68 10.85
C MET A 26 13.63 -8.68 10.38
N VAL A 27 14.05 -7.63 9.67
CA VAL A 27 13.14 -6.74 8.96
C VAL A 27 12.62 -7.53 7.77
N CYS A 28 11.36 -7.96 7.82
CA CYS A 28 10.67 -8.49 6.64
C CYS A 28 10.51 -7.32 5.66
N ALA A 29 11.27 -7.31 4.57
CA ALA A 29 10.96 -6.43 3.44
C ALA A 29 9.59 -6.84 2.92
N GLN A 30 8.60 -5.96 3.06
CA GLN A 30 7.27 -6.15 2.51
C GLN A 30 7.29 -5.77 1.03
N ASP A 31 6.57 -6.51 0.19
CA ASP A 31 6.48 -6.22 -1.24
C ASP A 31 5.76 -4.87 -1.46
N VAL A 32 6.38 -4.00 -2.25
CA VAL A 32 5.79 -2.72 -2.67
C VAL A 32 4.68 -3.01 -3.68
N LEU A 33 3.46 -2.55 -3.39
CA LEU A 33 2.31 -2.73 -4.28
C LEU A 33 2.02 -1.50 -5.13
N LEU A 34 2.22 -0.31 -4.57
CA LEU A 34 1.94 0.96 -5.22
C LEU A 34 3.08 1.94 -4.96
N THR A 35 3.52 2.63 -6.00
CA THR A 35 4.40 3.78 -5.89
C THR A 35 3.62 5.06 -6.15
N ILE A 36 3.75 6.07 -5.29
CA ILE A 36 3.21 7.41 -5.53
C ILE A 36 4.40 8.33 -5.77
N SER A 37 4.41 9.05 -6.89
CA SER A 37 5.48 9.97 -7.26
C SER A 37 4.93 11.36 -7.59
N ILE A 38 5.73 12.40 -7.38
CA ILE A 38 5.37 13.78 -7.71
C ILE A 38 6.20 14.24 -8.91
N GLU A 39 5.53 14.62 -9.98
CA GLU A 39 6.17 15.09 -11.21
C GLU A 39 7.07 16.31 -10.94
N GLY A 40 8.23 16.36 -11.61
CA GLY A 40 9.21 17.44 -11.43
C GLY A 40 10.03 17.35 -10.14
N THR A 41 9.84 16.32 -9.31
CA THR A 41 10.61 16.09 -8.08
C THR A 41 11.21 14.68 -8.05
N ASP A 42 12.08 14.42 -7.07
CA ASP A 42 12.57 13.08 -6.75
C ASP A 42 11.75 12.37 -5.67
N GLU A 43 10.65 12.98 -5.20
CA GLU A 43 9.81 12.43 -4.14
C GLU A 43 9.01 11.21 -4.62
N ARG A 44 9.14 10.12 -3.86
CA ARG A 44 8.54 8.81 -4.13
C ARG A 44 8.13 8.16 -2.83
N PHE A 45 6.92 7.61 -2.80
CA PHE A 45 6.35 6.90 -1.66
C PHE A 45 6.02 5.47 -2.07
N GLU A 46 6.64 4.50 -1.42
CA GLU A 46 6.39 3.08 -1.63
C GLU A 46 5.33 2.60 -0.63
N ILE A 47 4.23 2.06 -1.14
CA ILE A 47 3.06 1.66 -0.36
C ILE A 47 2.91 0.14 -0.41
N THR A 48 2.88 -0.48 0.77
CA THR A 48 2.70 -1.93 0.94
C THR A 48 1.23 -2.28 1.23
N ASP A 49 0.86 -3.57 1.13
CA ASP A 49 -0.50 -4.01 1.51
C ASP A 49 -0.82 -3.68 2.97
N ASP A 50 0.13 -3.87 3.89
CA ASP A 50 -0.07 -3.57 5.32
C ASP A 50 -0.39 -2.09 5.55
N MET A 51 0.26 -1.18 4.82
CA MET A 51 -0.05 0.26 4.89
C MET A 51 -1.47 0.54 4.40
N LEU A 52 -1.90 -0.09 3.30
CA LEU A 52 -3.27 0.04 2.79
C LEU A 52 -4.30 -0.51 3.78
N LEU A 53 -3.99 -1.60 4.47
CA LEU A 53 -4.87 -2.25 5.45
C LEU A 53 -5.00 -1.47 6.77
N GLN A 54 -4.06 -0.57 7.08
CA GLN A 54 -4.14 0.31 8.25
C GLN A 54 -5.11 1.48 8.06
N LEU A 55 -5.46 1.82 6.83
CA LEU A 55 -6.43 2.86 6.51
C LEU A 55 -7.86 2.35 6.69
N GLU A 56 -8.82 3.27 6.80
CA GLU A 56 -10.25 2.91 6.84
C GLU A 56 -10.64 2.20 5.54
N GLN A 57 -11.18 0.99 5.66
CA GLN A 57 -11.60 0.19 4.51
C GLN A 57 -13.05 0.49 4.17
N GLN A 58 -13.31 0.70 2.88
CA GLN A 58 -14.64 0.85 2.32
C GLN A 58 -14.98 -0.37 1.47
N SER A 59 -16.27 -0.71 1.35
CA SER A 59 -16.70 -1.82 0.51
C SER A 59 -18.03 -1.55 -0.18
N PHE A 60 -18.16 -2.05 -1.41
CA PHE A 60 -19.40 -2.03 -2.17
C PHE A 60 -19.42 -3.16 -3.20
N GLN A 61 -20.63 -3.56 -3.60
CA GLN A 61 -20.85 -4.44 -4.74
C GLN A 61 -21.16 -3.61 -5.97
N THR A 62 -20.59 -3.98 -7.11
CA THR A 62 -20.91 -3.37 -8.40
C THR A 62 -20.64 -4.35 -9.53
N SER A 63 -21.48 -4.30 -10.56
CA SER A 63 -21.18 -4.88 -11.86
C SER A 63 -20.11 -4.05 -12.57
N SER A 64 -19.38 -4.66 -13.50
CA SER A 64 -18.37 -3.98 -14.31
C SER A 64 -18.32 -4.54 -15.74
N LEU A 65 -17.62 -3.86 -16.64
CA LEU A 65 -17.39 -4.34 -18.01
C LEU A 65 -16.40 -5.51 -18.09
N TRP A 66 -15.74 -5.86 -16.98
CA TRP A 66 -14.59 -6.77 -16.94
C TRP A 66 -14.77 -7.98 -16.04
N THR A 67 -15.83 -8.00 -15.23
CA THR A 67 -16.15 -9.09 -14.30
C THR A 67 -17.58 -9.54 -14.51
N GLU A 68 -17.82 -10.84 -14.36
CA GLU A 68 -19.18 -11.37 -14.33
C GLU A 68 -19.85 -11.10 -12.99
N GLY A 69 -21.16 -10.83 -13.00
CA GLY A 69 -21.94 -10.54 -11.80
C GLY A 69 -21.59 -9.19 -11.15
N SER A 70 -21.75 -9.12 -9.84
CA SER A 70 -21.50 -7.92 -9.03
C SER A 70 -20.67 -8.26 -7.78
N PRO A 71 -19.38 -8.62 -7.94
CA PRO A 71 -18.53 -8.97 -6.83
C PRO A 71 -18.36 -7.79 -5.85
N SER A 72 -17.98 -8.10 -4.61
CA SER A 72 -17.73 -7.12 -3.56
C SER A 72 -16.30 -6.64 -3.61
N TYR A 73 -16.07 -5.36 -3.90
CA TYR A 73 -14.76 -4.74 -3.85
C TYR A 73 -14.54 -4.09 -2.49
N SER A 74 -13.31 -4.14 -1.98
CA SER A 74 -12.94 -3.36 -0.80
C SER A 74 -11.50 -2.86 -0.82
N GLY A 75 -11.29 -1.73 -0.17
CA GLY A 75 -10.01 -1.04 -0.04
C GLY A 75 -10.19 0.36 0.55
N PRO A 76 -9.10 1.08 0.83
CA PRO A 76 -9.17 2.49 1.25
C PRO A 76 -9.57 3.40 0.09
N SER A 77 -10.13 4.58 0.41
CA SER A 77 -10.36 5.61 -0.61
C SER A 77 -9.03 6.12 -1.17
N LEU A 78 -9.00 6.50 -2.44
CA LEU A 78 -7.83 7.10 -3.06
C LEU A 78 -7.37 8.34 -2.27
N THR A 79 -8.32 9.17 -1.85
CA THR A 79 -8.10 10.37 -1.04
C THR A 79 -7.38 10.06 0.28
N SER A 80 -7.76 8.99 0.98
CA SER A 80 -7.07 8.57 2.21
C SER A 80 -5.64 8.09 1.95
N VAL A 81 -5.41 7.37 0.84
CA VAL A 81 -4.07 6.90 0.46
C VAL A 81 -3.15 8.06 0.11
N LEU A 82 -3.63 9.06 -0.65
CA LEU A 82 -2.87 10.27 -0.95
C LEU A 82 -2.59 11.10 0.31
N SER A 83 -3.59 11.24 1.18
CA SER A 83 -3.46 11.99 2.43
C SER A 83 -2.42 11.39 3.38
N MET A 84 -2.25 10.07 3.39
CA MET A 84 -1.24 9.37 4.18
C MET A 84 0.19 9.84 3.85
N VAL A 85 0.43 10.27 2.60
CA VAL A 85 1.73 10.77 2.12
C VAL A 85 1.77 12.30 2.01
N GLY A 86 0.77 12.99 2.57
CA GLY A 86 0.71 14.46 2.58
C GLY A 86 0.30 15.09 1.25
N ILE A 87 -0.31 14.32 0.34
CA ILE A 87 -0.77 14.80 -0.97
C ILE A 87 -2.28 15.01 -0.94
N HIS A 88 -2.72 16.09 -1.58
CA HIS A 88 -4.14 16.39 -1.79
C HIS A 88 -4.55 16.08 -3.23
N GLU A 89 -5.76 15.56 -3.40
CA GLU A 89 -6.42 15.12 -4.63
C GLU A 89 -6.77 16.25 -5.63
N GLN A 90 -6.36 17.48 -5.34
CA GLN A 90 -6.63 18.67 -6.15
C GLN A 90 -5.78 18.74 -7.42
N ASN A 91 -4.72 17.93 -7.49
CA ASN A 91 -3.83 17.84 -8.64
C ASN A 91 -4.30 16.79 -9.63
N SER A 92 -4.14 17.07 -10.93
CA SER A 92 -4.25 16.04 -11.95
C SER A 92 -3.24 14.93 -11.68
N MET A 93 -3.57 13.71 -12.07
CA MET A 93 -2.73 12.54 -11.83
C MET A 93 -2.66 11.65 -13.06
N THR A 94 -1.61 10.86 -13.20
CA THR A 94 -1.56 9.75 -14.15
C THR A 94 -1.58 8.44 -13.38
N PHE A 95 -2.54 7.56 -13.67
CA PHE A 95 -2.56 6.20 -13.14
C PHE A 95 -1.83 5.27 -14.10
N VAL A 96 -1.02 4.36 -13.56
CA VAL A 96 -0.20 3.43 -14.34
C VAL A 96 -0.45 2.01 -13.89
N GLY A 97 -0.86 1.16 -14.82
CA GLY A 97 -1.00 -0.29 -14.62
C GLY A 97 0.30 -1.03 -14.93
N ALA A 98 0.44 -2.25 -14.39
CA ALA A 98 1.60 -3.13 -14.62
C ALA A 98 1.80 -3.54 -16.09
N ASN A 99 0.77 -3.36 -16.92
CA ASN A 99 0.78 -3.59 -18.37
C ASN A 99 1.11 -2.32 -19.18
N ASP A 100 1.72 -1.31 -18.55
CA ASP A 100 2.02 0.01 -19.12
C ASP A 100 0.80 0.81 -19.60
N TYR A 101 -0.43 0.41 -19.23
CA TYR A 101 -1.60 1.25 -19.43
C TYR A 101 -1.47 2.52 -18.59
N LYS A 102 -1.70 3.68 -19.22
CA LYS A 102 -1.60 5.00 -18.58
C LYS A 102 -2.82 5.82 -18.94
N VAL A 103 -3.37 6.50 -17.94
CA VAL A 103 -4.51 7.40 -18.13
C VAL A 103 -4.35 8.60 -17.20
N ASP A 104 -4.59 9.78 -17.76
CA ASP A 104 -4.63 11.01 -16.99
C ASP A 104 -6.02 11.20 -16.37
N ILE A 105 -6.00 11.52 -15.09
CA ILE A 105 -7.15 11.60 -14.21
C ILE A 105 -7.31 13.05 -13.80
N SER A 106 -8.47 13.61 -14.13
CA SER A 106 -8.90 14.90 -13.61
C SER A 106 -9.33 14.75 -12.14
N PRO A 107 -8.98 15.70 -11.27
CA PRO A 107 -9.51 15.78 -9.90
C PRO A 107 -11.03 15.69 -9.82
N ALA A 108 -11.74 16.13 -10.87
CA ALA A 108 -13.20 16.08 -10.93
C ALA A 108 -13.78 14.66 -10.96
N LEU A 109 -12.96 13.64 -11.19
CA LEU A 109 -13.37 12.23 -11.10
C LEU A 109 -13.24 11.66 -9.68
N ILE A 110 -12.70 12.44 -8.74
CA ILE A 110 -12.40 12.01 -7.37
C ILE A 110 -13.25 12.82 -6.41
N ASP A 111 -13.93 12.12 -5.51
CA ASP A 111 -14.65 12.67 -4.36
C ASP A 111 -14.04 12.14 -3.06
N ASP A 112 -14.53 12.62 -1.91
CA ASP A 112 -14.00 12.23 -0.59
C ASP A 112 -14.07 10.71 -0.32
N THR A 113 -14.97 10.01 -1.03
CA THR A 113 -15.28 8.58 -0.83
C THR A 113 -14.77 7.72 -1.99
N TYR A 114 -14.77 8.21 -3.23
CA TYR A 114 -14.49 7.42 -4.43
C TYR A 114 -13.51 8.12 -5.37
N PRO A 115 -12.68 7.35 -6.10
CA PRO A 115 -12.63 5.89 -6.12
C PRO A 115 -11.97 5.29 -4.87
N ILE A 116 -12.15 3.98 -4.69
CA ILE A 116 -11.29 3.20 -3.79
C ILE A 116 -10.12 2.61 -4.56
N ILE A 117 -9.01 2.37 -3.87
CA ILE A 117 -7.96 1.46 -4.34
C ILE A 117 -8.31 0.07 -3.81
N ALA A 118 -9.07 -0.71 -4.59
CA ALA A 118 -9.48 -2.04 -4.19
C ALA A 118 -8.26 -2.95 -4.08
N ASN A 119 -8.05 -3.53 -2.89
CA ASN A 119 -7.03 -4.53 -2.59
C ASN A 119 -7.63 -5.89 -2.24
N ARG A 120 -8.97 -5.99 -2.16
CA ARG A 120 -9.70 -7.26 -2.04
C ARG A 120 -10.91 -7.32 -2.98
N ILE A 121 -11.18 -8.52 -3.48
CA ILE A 121 -12.41 -8.90 -4.19
C ILE A 121 -13.03 -10.05 -3.42
N ASP A 122 -14.30 -9.92 -3.05
CA ASP A 122 -15.04 -10.85 -2.20
C ASP A 122 -14.30 -11.19 -0.89
N GLY A 123 -13.62 -10.19 -0.32
CA GLY A 123 -12.86 -10.29 0.92
C GLY A 123 -11.47 -10.91 0.78
N MET A 124 -11.08 -11.36 -0.43
CA MET A 124 -9.81 -12.04 -0.68
C MET A 124 -8.84 -11.16 -1.49
N PRO A 125 -7.52 -11.23 -1.23
CA PRO A 125 -6.55 -10.62 -2.13
C PRO A 125 -6.62 -11.31 -3.49
N PHE A 126 -6.35 -10.57 -4.56
CA PHE A 126 -6.43 -11.06 -5.93
C PHE A 126 -5.07 -10.91 -6.63
N SER A 127 -4.69 -11.91 -7.42
CA SER A 127 -3.35 -11.99 -8.01
C SER A 127 -3.18 -11.13 -9.26
N LEU A 128 -1.94 -10.94 -9.73
CA LEU A 128 -1.67 -10.30 -11.03
C LEU A 128 -2.44 -10.95 -12.18
N ARG A 129 -2.61 -12.28 -12.17
CA ARG A 129 -3.38 -13.00 -13.21
C ARG A 129 -4.87 -12.68 -13.16
N GLU A 130 -5.35 -12.25 -12.01
CA GLU A 130 -6.74 -11.88 -11.73
C GLU A 130 -6.90 -10.35 -11.68
N LYS A 131 -6.07 -9.62 -12.43
CA LYS A 131 -6.11 -8.14 -12.53
C LYS A 131 -5.69 -7.41 -11.24
N GLY A 132 -5.01 -8.08 -10.32
CA GLY A 132 -4.52 -7.50 -9.05
C GLY A 132 -3.05 -7.07 -9.06
N PRO A 133 -2.48 -6.74 -7.90
CA PRO A 133 -3.10 -6.78 -6.57
C PRO A 133 -3.97 -5.56 -6.24
N LEU A 134 -3.91 -4.50 -7.06
CA LEU A 134 -4.65 -3.26 -6.86
C LEU A 134 -5.48 -2.90 -8.08
N TRP A 135 -6.68 -2.37 -7.83
CA TRP A 135 -7.59 -1.90 -8.87
C TRP A 135 -8.31 -0.63 -8.41
N ILE A 136 -8.23 0.45 -9.18
CA ILE A 136 -9.10 1.62 -8.99
C ILE A 136 -10.54 1.22 -9.29
N MET A 137 -11.42 1.38 -8.31
CA MET A 137 -12.83 0.97 -8.44
C MET A 137 -13.78 2.07 -8.01
N TYR A 138 -14.81 2.26 -8.85
CA TYR A 138 -15.97 3.11 -8.59
C TYR A 138 -17.21 2.23 -8.38
N PRO A 139 -18.20 2.69 -7.61
CA PRO A 139 -19.46 1.96 -7.42
C PRO A 139 -20.38 2.24 -8.63
N PHE A 140 -20.06 1.66 -9.79
CA PHE A 140 -20.73 1.92 -11.06
C PHE A 140 -22.25 1.80 -10.98
N ASP A 141 -22.78 0.84 -10.20
CA ASP A 141 -24.22 0.62 -10.05
C ASP A 141 -24.91 1.63 -9.11
N LYS A 142 -24.16 2.42 -8.33
CA LYS A 142 -24.71 3.33 -7.29
C LYS A 142 -25.28 4.61 -7.87
N ARG A 143 -24.60 5.24 -8.83
CA ARG A 143 -25.02 6.51 -9.46
C ARG A 143 -24.61 6.54 -10.93
N LYS A 144 -25.44 7.16 -11.78
CA LYS A 144 -25.19 7.30 -13.22
C LYS A 144 -23.91 8.08 -13.57
N GLU A 145 -23.48 8.97 -12.70
CA GLU A 145 -22.22 9.73 -12.88
C GLU A 145 -20.99 8.82 -12.93
N TYR A 146 -21.03 7.65 -12.27
CA TYR A 146 -19.96 6.66 -12.34
C TYR A 146 -20.00 5.82 -13.63
N GLN A 147 -21.08 5.91 -14.42
CA GLN A 147 -21.28 5.11 -15.64
C GLN A 147 -20.89 5.90 -16.89
N THR A 148 -19.74 6.56 -16.85
CA THR A 148 -19.23 7.38 -17.96
C THR A 148 -17.91 6.81 -18.47
N GLU A 149 -17.62 7.03 -19.76
CA GLU A 149 -16.37 6.56 -20.38
C GLU A 149 -15.11 7.02 -19.61
N PRO A 150 -14.99 8.28 -19.14
CA PRO A 150 -13.86 8.69 -18.32
C PRO A 150 -13.72 7.90 -17.02
N VAL A 151 -14.84 7.60 -16.34
CA VAL A 151 -14.81 6.83 -15.08
C VAL A 151 -14.44 5.38 -15.32
N TYR A 152 -14.94 4.74 -16.39
CA TYR A 152 -14.50 3.40 -16.77
C TYR A 152 -13.03 3.37 -17.18
N GLY A 153 -12.53 4.39 -17.90
CA GLY A 153 -11.11 4.52 -18.23
C GLY A 153 -10.21 4.70 -17.01
N ALA A 154 -10.71 5.38 -15.97
CA ALA A 154 -10.00 5.59 -14.72
C ALA A 154 -9.90 4.33 -13.84
N ALA A 155 -10.70 3.30 -14.09
CA ALA A 155 -10.72 2.06 -13.32
C ALA A 155 -9.54 1.11 -13.69
N VAL A 156 -8.32 1.59 -13.45
CA VAL A 156 -7.07 0.91 -13.78
C VAL A 156 -6.86 -0.30 -12.87
N TRP A 157 -6.78 -1.49 -13.45
CA TRP A 157 -6.36 -2.71 -12.76
C TRP A 157 -4.85 -2.89 -12.81
N GLN A 158 -4.33 -3.78 -11.96
CA GLN A 158 -2.90 -3.98 -11.76
C GLN A 158 -2.19 -2.63 -11.52
N LEU A 159 -2.82 -1.73 -10.77
CA LEU A 159 -2.28 -0.40 -10.50
C LEU A 159 -0.94 -0.55 -9.75
N VAL A 160 0.11 0.07 -10.29
CA VAL A 160 1.46 0.02 -9.70
C VAL A 160 2.03 1.41 -9.42
N GLU A 161 1.54 2.45 -10.11
CA GLU A 161 2.02 3.81 -9.89
C GLU A 161 0.90 4.84 -10.04
N ILE A 162 0.91 5.84 -9.15
CA ILE A 162 0.17 7.09 -9.28
C ILE A 162 1.18 8.22 -9.38
N ARG A 163 1.14 8.96 -10.48
CA ARG A 163 1.98 10.16 -10.68
C ARG A 163 1.14 11.39 -10.44
N VAL A 164 1.54 12.22 -9.50
CA VAL A 164 0.87 13.48 -9.19
C VAL A 164 1.48 14.56 -10.04
N LEU A 165 0.67 15.19 -10.88
CA LEU A 165 1.10 16.26 -11.77
C LEU A 165 1.07 17.57 -10.98
N THR A 166 2.19 18.29 -10.93
CA THR A 166 2.22 19.66 -10.40
C THR A 166 1.61 20.60 -11.43
N SER A 167 0.51 21.27 -11.08
CA SER A 167 0.03 22.41 -11.87
C SER A 167 1.07 23.52 -11.84
N GLU A 168 1.50 24.01 -13.01
CA GLU A 168 2.37 25.19 -13.15
C GLU A 168 1.77 26.46 -12.53
#